data_AF-A0A8T4JDE0-F1
#
_entry.id   AF-A0A8T4JDE0-F1
#
_cell.length_a   1.000
_cell.length_b   1.000
_cell.length_c   1.000
_cell.angle_alpha   90.00
_cell.angle_beta   90.00
_cell.angle_gamma   90.00
#
_symmetry.space_group_name_H-M   'P 1'
#
loop_
_entity.id
_entity.type
_entity.pdbx_description
1 polymer ?
#
loop_
_entity_poly.entity_id
_entity_poly.type
_entity_poly.pdbx_seq_one_letter_code
_entity_poly.pdbx_strand_id
1 'polypeptide(L)'
;MYDYSRRSHSRRRTSIKDSVISSFRNTPTEAVLTTILGLSIGLGAGISYVNKHPVYHPLGFSEVSQVERQARDLGVDLEPFNDYLPSLNDFCMKNFETNNYAREEGGVYVRKFASELDIRMDETNTFKIHHYMLYELHDVLPAKAMNAKKAVEHFEKAAPLTRGAANHFDKAWNYHTWDHYHEECSTSTDSDGNTTETCWDVYDGTDHYFDYYPKWGRSAQKQLDVLLNLYQEMKYKENFIIANKTEAEGEYAADKTNVHAEGESRFSQAELLTISRRWLTESTLRVNEPQIRRNWGEMHGDLATWEKLLPRAKSYHTYTYSHWDSGPKEYQHCEKTEKRLDTTARMMEEILHGPNTTLARLPQMEKIAHDIISTVYLNEDHGKSAKRLIRDYVALNKQVYDANFKGGDASDINNWWWVLPFAFGGTLLGLGAGVLFDRWADRTDFWGRFIQGGRRRIY
;
A
#
# COMPACT_ATOMS: atom_id res chain seq x y z
N MET A 1 -51.49 -16.51 -30.58
CA MET A 1 -52.16 -17.81 -30.78
C MET A 1 -51.07 -18.86 -30.88
N TYR A 2 -51.19 -19.91 -30.08
CA TYR A 2 -50.23 -20.99 -29.77
C TYR A 2 -49.08 -20.69 -28.80
N ASP A 3 -49.32 -21.23 -27.59
CA ASP A 3 -48.45 -21.47 -26.46
C ASP A 3 -47.98 -22.95 -26.52
N TYR A 4 -46.99 -23.27 -25.68
CA TYR A 4 -46.36 -24.58 -25.36
C TYR A 4 -45.19 -25.07 -26.25
N SER A 5 -43.96 -24.93 -25.74
CA SER A 5 -43.42 -25.96 -24.85
C SER A 5 -42.12 -25.53 -24.15
N ARG A 6 -42.12 -25.68 -22.82
CA ARG A 6 -40.93 -25.70 -21.96
C ARG A 6 -40.08 -26.92 -22.32
N ARG A 7 -38.78 -26.72 -22.56
CA ARG A 7 -37.75 -27.75 -22.31
C ARG A 7 -36.63 -27.15 -21.47
N SER A 8 -36.63 -27.53 -20.20
CA SER A 8 -35.54 -27.31 -19.25
C SER A 8 -34.29 -28.06 -19.73
N HIS A 9 -33.25 -27.33 -20.13
CA HIS A 9 -31.90 -27.90 -20.18
C HIS A 9 -31.31 -27.84 -18.78
N SER A 10 -31.29 -29.00 -18.11
CA SER A 10 -30.54 -29.22 -16.88
C SER A 10 -29.04 -29.17 -17.21
N ARG A 11 -28.46 -27.96 -17.15
CA ARG A 11 -27.00 -27.83 -16.99
C ARG A 11 -26.63 -28.56 -15.70
N ARG A 12 -26.00 -29.75 -15.82
CA ARG A 12 -25.23 -30.35 -14.72
C ARG A 12 -24.08 -29.39 -14.42
N ARG A 13 -24.35 -28.38 -13.59
CA ARG A 13 -23.31 -27.77 -12.76
C ARG A 13 -22.84 -28.89 -11.83
N THR A 14 -21.76 -29.57 -12.19
CA THR A 14 -20.92 -30.20 -11.17
C THR A 14 -20.51 -29.07 -10.24
N SER A 15 -21.17 -29.01 -9.09
CA SER A 15 -20.84 -28.02 -8.08
C SER A 15 -19.38 -28.25 -7.69
N ILE A 16 -18.61 -27.20 -7.45
CA ILE A 16 -17.28 -27.32 -6.83
C ILE A 16 -17.37 -28.19 -5.56
N LYS A 17 -18.52 -28.18 -4.86
CA LYS A 17 -18.81 -29.10 -3.76
C LYS A 17 -18.73 -30.58 -4.15
N ASP A 18 -19.23 -30.98 -5.32
CA ASP A 18 -19.28 -32.38 -5.73
C ASP A 18 -17.89 -32.92 -6.11
N SER A 19 -17.02 -32.08 -6.68
CA SER A 19 -15.60 -32.42 -6.92
C SER A 19 -14.78 -32.45 -5.63
N VAL A 20 -15.04 -31.54 -4.69
CA VAL A 20 -14.37 -31.56 -3.38
C VAL A 20 -14.80 -32.78 -2.57
N ILE A 21 -16.09 -33.12 -2.56
CA ILE A 21 -16.63 -34.30 -1.85
C ILE A 21 -16.10 -35.61 -2.45
N SER A 22 -15.91 -35.71 -3.77
CA SER A 22 -15.33 -36.91 -4.39
C SER A 22 -13.83 -37.06 -4.10
N SER A 23 -13.07 -35.95 -4.06
CA SER A 23 -11.66 -35.96 -3.62
C SER A 23 -11.50 -36.35 -2.15
N PHE A 24 -12.39 -35.90 -1.26
CA PHE A 24 -12.38 -36.32 0.15
C PHE A 24 -12.75 -37.80 0.35
N ARG A 25 -13.59 -38.37 -0.52
CA ARG A 25 -14.00 -39.78 -0.46
C ARG A 25 -12.90 -40.77 -0.85
N ASN A 26 -11.93 -40.33 -1.65
CA ASN A 26 -10.85 -41.18 -2.19
C ASN A 26 -9.48 -40.91 -1.53
N THR A 27 -9.41 -40.01 -0.56
CA THR A 27 -8.17 -39.70 0.16
C THR A 27 -8.09 -40.56 1.43
N PRO A 28 -6.97 -41.26 1.70
CA PRO A 28 -6.80 -42.02 2.93
C PRO A 28 -7.05 -41.15 4.17
N THR A 29 -7.68 -41.72 5.20
CA THR A 29 -8.07 -40.98 6.40
C THR A 29 -6.84 -40.42 7.13
N GLU A 30 -5.73 -41.14 7.00
CA GLU A 30 -4.39 -40.84 7.50
C GLU A 30 -3.80 -39.58 6.86
N ALA A 31 -3.94 -39.41 5.54
CA ALA A 31 -3.55 -38.20 4.83
C ALA A 31 -4.38 -36.99 5.27
N VAL A 32 -5.68 -37.18 5.55
CA VAL A 32 -6.54 -36.11 6.08
C VAL A 32 -6.13 -35.70 7.50
N LEU A 33 -5.86 -36.67 8.38
CA LEU A 33 -5.46 -36.41 9.77
C LEU A 33 -4.09 -35.72 9.87
N THR A 34 -3.12 -36.15 9.08
CA THR A 34 -1.78 -35.53 9.02
C THR A 34 -1.82 -34.13 8.41
N THR A 35 -2.71 -33.88 7.44
CA THR A 35 -2.96 -32.54 6.89
C THR A 35 -3.54 -31.59 7.94
N ILE A 36 -4.55 -32.03 8.69
CA ILE A 36 -5.16 -31.23 9.77
C ILE A 36 -4.14 -30.94 10.87
N LEU A 37 -3.31 -31.91 11.23
CA LEU A 37 -2.22 -31.73 12.20
C LEU A 37 -1.18 -30.73 11.68
N GLY A 38 -0.76 -30.87 10.42
CA GLY A 38 0.17 -29.95 9.77
C GLY A 38 -0.36 -28.52 9.69
N LEU A 39 -1.63 -28.34 9.32
CA LEU A 39 -2.31 -27.03 9.35
C LEU A 39 -2.33 -26.45 10.77
N SER A 40 -2.63 -27.27 11.78
CA SER A 40 -2.68 -26.82 13.18
C SER A 40 -1.30 -26.38 13.69
N ILE A 41 -0.24 -27.10 13.32
CA ILE A 41 1.15 -26.73 13.62
C ILE A 41 1.54 -25.45 12.86
N GLY A 42 1.18 -25.34 11.58
CA GLY A 42 1.46 -24.15 10.76
C GLY A 42 0.74 -22.90 11.27
N LEU A 43 -0.53 -23.02 11.66
CA LEU A 43 -1.28 -21.95 12.32
C LEU A 43 -0.67 -21.61 13.68
N GLY A 44 -0.33 -22.61 14.49
CA GLY A 44 0.33 -22.42 15.78
C GLY A 44 1.68 -21.70 15.65
N ALA A 45 2.49 -22.10 14.67
CA ALA A 45 3.78 -21.48 14.38
C ALA A 45 3.63 -20.06 13.81
N GLY A 46 2.68 -19.83 12.90
CA GLY A 46 2.38 -18.50 12.36
C GLY A 46 1.84 -17.55 13.42
N ILE A 47 0.90 -18.01 14.26
CA ILE A 47 0.39 -17.25 15.40
C ILE A 47 1.50 -17.01 16.42
N SER A 48 2.34 -18.01 16.71
CA SER A 48 3.50 -17.85 17.61
C SER A 48 4.51 -16.87 17.05
N TYR A 49 4.80 -16.91 15.75
CA TYR A 49 5.69 -15.98 15.06
C TYR A 49 5.17 -14.54 15.16
N VAL A 50 3.89 -14.33 14.85
CA VAL A 50 3.27 -13.00 14.96
C VAL A 50 3.16 -12.54 16.41
N ASN A 51 2.91 -13.45 17.37
CA ASN A 51 2.83 -13.11 18.79
C ASN A 51 4.21 -12.90 19.45
N LYS A 52 5.27 -13.52 18.95
CA LYS A 52 6.66 -13.34 19.44
C LYS A 52 7.30 -12.05 18.94
N HIS A 53 6.77 -11.46 17.88
CA HIS A 53 7.14 -10.13 17.41
C HIS A 53 6.02 -9.17 17.82
N PRO A 54 6.02 -8.64 19.06
CA PRO A 54 5.11 -7.55 19.41
C PRO A 54 5.29 -6.49 18.33
N VAL A 55 4.19 -6.18 17.64
CA VAL A 55 4.22 -5.33 16.45
C VAL A 55 4.60 -3.92 16.89
N TYR A 56 5.91 -3.67 16.91
CA TYR A 56 6.50 -2.36 17.11
C TYR A 56 6.32 -1.57 15.81
N HIS A 57 5.98 -0.31 15.97
CA HIS A 57 6.24 0.65 14.92
C HIS A 57 7.76 0.84 14.82
N PRO A 58 8.38 0.71 13.64
CA PRO A 58 9.80 0.99 13.49
C PRO A 58 10.07 2.46 13.83
N LEU A 59 10.99 2.71 14.76
CA LEU A 59 11.35 4.05 15.19
C LEU A 59 12.63 4.51 14.50
N GLY A 60 12.65 5.79 14.10
CA GLY A 60 13.80 6.45 13.51
C GLY A 60 13.79 7.93 13.89
N PHE A 61 14.30 8.22 15.09
CA PHE A 61 14.41 9.61 15.54
C PHE A 61 15.53 10.30 14.77
N SER A 62 15.18 11.40 14.11
CA SER A 62 16.18 12.33 13.57
C SER A 62 16.55 13.41 14.57
N GLU A 63 15.73 13.58 15.61
CA GLU A 63 15.68 14.73 16.50
C GLU A 63 15.82 16.06 15.77
N VAL A 64 14.73 16.84 15.69
CA VAL A 64 14.78 18.19 15.11
C VAL A 64 15.90 19.05 15.75
N SER A 65 16.25 18.78 17.02
CA SER A 65 17.39 19.37 17.74
C SER A 65 18.74 19.20 17.01
N GLN A 66 18.95 18.07 16.32
CA GLN A 66 20.18 17.78 15.58
C GLN A 66 20.24 18.60 14.29
N VAL A 67 19.10 18.70 13.59
CA VAL A 67 18.96 19.51 12.37
C VAL A 67 19.16 21.00 12.69
N GLU A 68 18.58 21.47 13.79
CA GLU A 68 18.75 22.85 14.29
C GLU A 68 20.19 23.16 14.70
N ARG A 69 20.86 22.25 15.42
CA ARG A 69 22.29 22.42 15.76
C ARG A 69 23.14 22.52 14.51
N GLN A 70 22.92 21.63 13.54
CA GLN A 70 23.66 21.66 12.29
C GLN A 70 23.41 22.96 11.50
N ALA A 71 22.19 23.49 11.52
CA ALA A 71 21.86 24.78 10.90
C ALA A 71 22.58 25.95 11.60
N ARG A 72 22.58 25.97 12.95
CA ARG A 72 23.31 26.96 13.75
C ARG A 72 24.81 26.91 13.47
N ASP A 73 25.41 25.72 13.42
CA ASP A 73 26.83 25.53 13.14
C ASP A 73 27.21 26.01 11.73
N LEU A 74 26.28 25.93 10.78
CA LEU A 74 26.44 26.44 9.41
C LEU A 74 26.08 27.93 9.27
N GLY A 75 25.53 28.56 10.31
CA GLY A 75 25.09 29.95 10.28
C GLY A 75 23.92 30.22 9.33
N VAL A 76 23.04 29.24 9.14
CA VAL A 76 21.88 29.34 8.23
C VAL A 76 20.57 29.06 8.99
N ASP A 77 19.49 29.67 8.52
CA ASP A 77 18.15 29.40 9.03
C ASP A 77 17.57 28.13 8.39
N LEU A 78 16.68 27.45 9.11
CA LEU A 78 15.93 26.32 8.57
C LEU A 78 14.85 26.79 7.61
N GLU A 79 14.89 26.28 6.38
CA GLU A 79 13.83 26.50 5.41
C GLU A 79 12.54 25.72 5.79
N PRO A 80 11.35 26.15 5.32
CA PRO A 80 10.06 25.65 5.77
C PRO A 80 9.90 24.12 5.87
N PHE A 81 10.23 23.34 4.84
CA PHE A 81 10.10 21.87 4.91
C PHE A 81 11.26 21.22 5.67
N ASN A 82 12.43 21.83 5.69
CA ASN A 82 13.57 21.41 6.49
C ASN A 82 13.37 21.63 8.00
N ASP A 83 12.44 22.51 8.40
CA ASP A 83 11.99 22.68 9.78
C ASP A 83 10.76 21.79 10.11
N TYR A 84 9.79 21.75 9.20
CA TYR A 84 8.52 21.04 9.37
C TYR A 84 8.66 19.53 9.42
N LEU A 85 9.33 18.90 8.44
CA LEU A 85 9.39 17.44 8.33
C LEU A 85 10.12 16.74 9.50
N PRO A 86 11.30 17.20 9.98
CA PRO A 86 11.93 16.57 11.12
C PRO A 86 11.11 16.76 12.41
N SER A 87 10.48 17.93 12.59
CA SER A 87 9.56 18.17 13.72
C SER A 87 8.37 17.20 13.70
N LEU A 88 7.79 16.99 12.51
CA LEU A 88 6.66 16.09 12.34
C LEU A 88 7.07 14.62 12.58
N ASN A 89 8.22 14.21 12.05
CA ASN A 89 8.76 12.88 12.29
C ASN A 89 8.95 12.64 13.79
N ASP A 90 9.58 13.58 14.50
CA ASP A 90 9.77 13.48 15.94
C ASP A 90 8.44 13.35 16.70
N PHE A 91 7.43 14.13 16.30
CA PHE A 91 6.09 14.03 16.87
C PHE A 91 5.49 12.64 16.66
N CYS A 92 5.50 12.16 15.42
CA CYS A 92 4.93 10.85 15.10
C CYS A 92 5.69 9.70 15.77
N MET A 93 7.02 9.76 15.80
CA MET A 93 7.87 8.74 16.42
C MET A 93 7.66 8.67 17.93
N LYS A 94 7.49 9.81 18.62
CA LYS A 94 7.16 9.82 20.06
C LYS A 94 5.80 9.17 20.35
N ASN A 95 4.81 9.38 19.49
CA ASN A 95 3.52 8.72 19.61
C ASN A 95 3.59 7.21 19.36
N PHE A 96 4.38 6.79 18.37
CA PHE A 96 4.64 5.38 18.11
C PHE A 96 5.44 4.71 19.23
N GLU A 97 6.41 5.42 19.80
CA GLU A 97 7.18 4.99 20.96
C GLU A 97 6.29 4.76 22.18
N THR A 98 5.36 5.67 22.49
CA THR A 98 4.32 5.48 23.52
C THR A 98 3.53 4.18 23.32
N ASN A 99 3.13 3.89 22.07
CA ASN A 99 2.42 2.65 21.75
C ASN A 99 3.31 1.40 21.93
N ASN A 100 4.57 1.49 21.51
CA ASN A 100 5.55 0.41 21.62
C ASN A 100 5.83 0.05 23.08
N TYR A 101 6.13 1.04 23.93
CA TYR A 101 6.35 0.84 25.37
C TYR A 101 5.14 0.23 26.06
N ALA A 102 3.92 0.70 25.74
CA ALA A 102 2.71 0.15 26.33
C ALA A 102 2.51 -1.35 26.03
N ARG A 103 3.07 -1.86 24.92
CA ARG A 103 2.93 -3.26 24.47
C ARG A 103 3.99 -4.21 25.03
N GLU A 104 5.17 -3.71 25.36
CA GLU A 104 6.29 -4.51 25.90
C GLU A 104 5.94 -5.22 27.20
N GLU A 105 5.14 -4.56 28.01
CA GLU A 105 5.17 -4.78 29.43
C GLU A 105 3.80 -5.34 29.84
N GLY A 106 3.66 -6.66 29.70
CA GLY A 106 2.37 -7.39 29.77
C GLY A 106 1.44 -7.00 30.92
N GLY A 107 0.13 -7.04 30.65
CA GLY A 107 -0.93 -6.97 31.67
C GLY A 107 -1.58 -5.60 31.92
N VAL A 108 -1.01 -4.47 31.46
CA VAL A 108 -1.58 -3.13 31.75
C VAL A 108 -1.43 -2.11 30.60
N TYR A 109 -1.60 -2.55 29.35
CA TYR A 109 -1.43 -1.71 28.14
C TYR A 109 -2.08 -0.32 28.24
N VAL A 110 -3.36 -0.25 28.62
CA VAL A 110 -4.11 1.02 28.64
C VAL A 110 -3.51 2.02 29.63
N ARG A 111 -3.16 1.57 30.83
CA ARG A 111 -2.58 2.43 31.87
C ARG A 111 -1.18 2.88 31.48
N LYS A 112 -0.37 2.00 30.90
CA LYS A 112 0.99 2.32 30.46
C LYS A 112 0.96 3.31 29.31
N PHE A 113 0.11 3.08 28.33
CA PHE A 113 -0.09 4.03 27.23
C PHE A 113 -0.47 5.41 27.76
N ALA A 114 -1.47 5.49 28.65
CA ALA A 114 -1.89 6.77 29.23
C ALA A 114 -0.77 7.43 30.06
N SER A 115 -0.01 6.65 30.83
CA SER A 115 1.12 7.16 31.62
C SER A 115 2.23 7.74 30.76
N GLU A 116 2.62 7.01 29.74
CA GLU A 116 3.65 7.42 28.79
C GLU A 116 3.20 8.64 27.96
N LEU A 117 1.91 8.74 27.67
CA LEU A 117 1.32 9.90 27.01
C LEU A 117 1.27 11.12 27.94
N ASP A 118 0.83 10.94 29.19
CA ASP A 118 0.72 11.98 30.22
C ASP A 118 2.10 12.63 30.48
N ILE A 119 3.13 11.80 30.70
CA ILE A 119 4.52 12.26 30.88
C ILE A 119 5.00 13.12 29.71
N ARG A 120 4.58 12.80 28.47
CA ARG A 120 5.00 13.51 27.25
C ARG A 120 4.16 14.75 26.94
N MET A 121 2.94 14.83 27.46
CA MET A 121 2.01 15.95 27.30
C MET A 121 2.06 16.94 28.48
N ASP A 122 2.72 16.58 29.58
CA ASP A 122 2.85 17.44 30.77
C ASP A 122 3.91 18.54 30.57
N GLU A 123 3.44 19.78 30.47
CA GLU A 123 4.28 20.99 30.38
C GLU A 123 5.14 21.21 31.63
N THR A 124 4.69 20.73 32.78
CA THR A 124 5.35 20.94 34.08
C THR A 124 6.44 19.90 34.36
N ASN A 125 6.52 18.86 33.53
CA ASN A 125 7.50 17.80 33.68
C ASN A 125 8.91 18.32 33.35
N THR A 126 9.77 18.34 34.37
CA THR A 126 11.17 18.77 34.26
C THR A 126 12.10 17.66 33.78
N PHE A 127 11.67 16.40 33.80
CA PHE A 127 12.43 15.27 33.28
C PHE A 127 12.09 15.05 31.81
N LYS A 128 12.87 15.69 30.94
CA LYS A 128 12.81 15.48 29.49
C LYS A 128 13.73 14.34 29.10
N ILE A 129 13.15 13.30 28.48
CA ILE A 129 13.91 12.21 27.84
C ILE A 129 14.44 12.74 26.51
N HIS A 130 13.53 13.22 25.67
CA HIS A 130 13.84 13.83 24.37
C HIS A 130 14.00 15.35 24.49
N HIS A 131 14.74 15.98 23.57
CA HIS A 131 14.90 17.45 23.55
C HIS A 131 13.56 18.22 23.45
N TYR A 132 12.67 17.76 22.56
CA TYR A 132 11.30 18.28 22.43
C TYR A 132 10.28 17.23 22.86
N MET A 133 9.41 17.58 23.80
CA MET A 133 8.28 16.74 24.24
C MET A 133 7.06 16.93 23.34
N LEU A 134 6.01 16.11 23.52
CA LEU A 134 4.82 16.16 22.65
C LEU A 134 4.06 17.48 22.78
N TYR A 135 3.96 18.05 23.98
CA TYR A 135 3.30 19.35 24.18
C TYR A 135 3.98 20.47 23.38
N GLU A 136 5.32 20.54 23.40
CA GLU A 136 6.09 21.55 22.66
C GLU A 136 5.89 21.40 21.15
N LEU A 137 5.84 20.15 20.67
CA LEU A 137 5.59 19.86 19.27
C LEU A 137 4.15 20.20 18.87
N HIS A 138 3.16 19.97 19.76
CA HIS A 138 1.77 20.39 19.55
C HIS A 138 1.66 21.91 19.35
N ASP A 139 2.41 22.70 20.11
CA ASP A 139 2.39 24.16 20.02
C ASP A 139 3.03 24.69 18.73
N VAL A 140 4.16 24.13 18.31
CA VAL A 140 4.94 24.70 17.20
C VAL A 140 4.58 24.12 15.82
N LEU A 141 4.13 22.87 15.75
CA LEU A 141 3.86 22.19 14.47
C LEU A 141 2.80 22.89 13.60
N PRO A 142 1.71 23.49 14.12
CA PRO A 142 0.77 24.21 13.28
C PRO A 142 1.41 25.34 12.49
N ALA A 143 2.27 26.13 13.14
CA ALA A 143 2.99 27.22 12.48
C ALA A 143 3.97 26.68 11.43
N LYS A 144 4.73 25.63 11.76
CA LYS A 144 5.66 24.97 10.82
C LYS A 144 4.93 24.38 9.61
N ALA A 145 3.79 23.73 9.81
CA ALA A 145 2.96 23.18 8.73
C ALA A 145 2.37 24.28 7.83
N MET A 146 1.93 25.42 8.40
CA MET A 146 1.49 26.58 7.60
C MET A 146 2.62 27.17 6.76
N ASN A 147 3.82 27.30 7.33
CA ASN A 147 4.99 27.77 6.59
C ASN A 147 5.37 26.81 5.45
N ALA A 148 5.36 25.51 5.71
CA ALA A 148 5.57 24.49 4.69
C ALA A 148 4.51 24.59 3.58
N LYS A 149 3.23 24.67 3.93
CA LYS A 149 2.14 24.87 2.95
C LYS A 149 2.39 26.11 2.08
N LYS A 150 2.78 27.23 2.69
CA LYS A 150 3.06 28.48 1.98
C LYS A 150 4.24 28.35 1.02
N ALA A 151 5.28 27.60 1.40
CA ALA A 151 6.45 27.36 0.55
C ALA A 151 6.08 26.65 -0.78
N VAL A 152 5.03 25.82 -0.76
CA VAL A 152 4.49 25.12 -1.94
C VAL A 152 3.18 25.70 -2.46
N GLU A 153 2.83 26.96 -2.15
CA GLU A 153 1.57 27.59 -2.57
C GLU A 153 1.39 27.60 -4.10
N HIS A 154 2.49 27.65 -4.86
CA HIS A 154 2.44 27.55 -6.31
C HIS A 154 1.90 26.20 -6.81
N PHE A 155 2.12 25.10 -6.09
CA PHE A 155 1.49 23.81 -6.37
C PHE A 155 -0.02 23.86 -6.17
N GLU A 156 -0.51 24.60 -5.15
CA GLU A 156 -1.95 24.75 -4.86
C GLU A 156 -2.68 25.45 -6.00
N LYS A 157 -2.02 26.44 -6.63
CA LYS A 157 -2.56 27.18 -7.77
C LYS A 157 -2.39 26.43 -9.10
N ALA A 158 -1.28 25.71 -9.28
CA ALA A 158 -1.00 25.01 -10.53
C ALA A 158 -1.81 23.71 -10.69
N ALA A 159 -2.00 22.92 -9.63
CA ALA A 159 -2.71 21.63 -9.67
C ALA A 159 -4.10 21.69 -10.35
N PRO A 160 -5.02 22.61 -9.99
CA PRO A 160 -6.34 22.67 -10.64
C PRO A 160 -6.26 23.07 -12.12
N LEU A 161 -5.29 23.91 -12.51
CA LEU A 161 -5.08 24.27 -13.92
C LEU A 161 -4.54 23.09 -14.73
N THR A 162 -3.61 22.33 -14.14
CA THR A 162 -3.08 21.08 -14.70
C THR A 162 -4.18 20.06 -14.94
N ARG A 163 -5.09 19.84 -13.97
CA ARG A 163 -6.29 19.00 -14.14
C ARG A 163 -7.24 19.54 -15.21
N GLY A 164 -7.42 20.86 -15.25
CA GLY A 164 -8.21 21.51 -16.29
C GLY A 164 -7.70 21.19 -17.69
N ALA A 165 -6.38 21.28 -17.89
CA ALA A 165 -5.73 20.90 -19.14
C ALA A 165 -5.89 19.40 -19.45
N ALA A 166 -5.68 18.51 -18.46
CA ALA A 166 -5.86 17.06 -18.63
C ALA A 166 -7.27 16.71 -19.12
N ASN A 167 -8.31 17.23 -18.47
CA ASN A 167 -9.72 17.03 -18.85
C ASN A 167 -10.05 17.52 -20.28
N HIS A 168 -9.28 18.45 -20.84
CA HIS A 168 -9.45 18.83 -22.24
C HIS A 168 -8.76 17.86 -23.21
N PHE A 169 -7.65 17.23 -22.80
CA PHE A 169 -7.02 16.16 -23.57
C PHE A 169 -7.89 14.89 -23.58
N ASP A 170 -8.43 14.49 -22.42
CA ASP A 170 -9.40 13.38 -22.29
C ASP A 170 -10.57 13.57 -23.25
N LYS A 171 -11.25 14.73 -23.17
CA LYS A 171 -12.38 15.06 -24.05
C LYS A 171 -12.05 15.26 -25.52
N ALA A 172 -10.77 15.35 -25.88
CA ALA A 172 -10.38 15.48 -27.28
C ALA A 172 -10.67 14.21 -28.08
N TRP A 173 -10.76 13.07 -27.41
CA TRP A 173 -10.99 11.78 -28.04
C TRP A 173 -12.07 10.97 -27.33
N ASN A 174 -12.74 10.10 -28.08
CA ASN A 174 -13.56 9.03 -27.51
C ASN A 174 -13.18 7.72 -28.19
N TYR A 175 -12.69 6.77 -27.41
CA TYR A 175 -12.33 5.44 -27.88
C TYR A 175 -13.42 4.43 -27.54
N HIS A 176 -13.83 3.66 -28.53
CA HIS A 176 -14.74 2.54 -28.33
C HIS A 176 -14.46 1.41 -29.33
N THR A 177 -14.91 0.22 -28.97
CA THR A 177 -14.68 -1.00 -29.77
C THR A 177 -15.96 -1.76 -30.02
N TRP A 178 -15.93 -2.57 -31.07
CA TRP A 178 -16.95 -3.58 -31.35
C TRP A 178 -16.26 -4.91 -31.68
N ASP A 179 -16.37 -5.89 -30.78
CA ASP A 179 -15.83 -7.22 -30.97
C ASP A 179 -16.79 -8.09 -31.81
N HIS A 180 -16.21 -8.83 -32.74
CA HIS A 180 -16.88 -9.74 -33.66
C HIS A 180 -16.55 -11.18 -33.29
N TYR A 181 -17.59 -12.02 -33.28
CA TYR A 181 -17.49 -13.44 -33.01
C TYR A 181 -18.39 -14.20 -34.00
N HIS A 182 -17.97 -15.40 -34.38
CA HIS A 182 -18.84 -16.38 -35.01
C HIS A 182 -18.92 -17.64 -34.18
N GLU A 183 -19.98 -18.42 -34.39
CA GLU A 183 -20.17 -19.71 -33.73
C GLU A 183 -19.58 -20.81 -34.61
N GLU A 184 -18.67 -21.61 -34.07
CA GLU A 184 -18.24 -22.88 -34.67
C GLU A 184 -18.89 -24.05 -33.93
N CYS A 185 -19.45 -25.00 -34.67
CA CYS A 185 -20.04 -26.20 -34.12
C CYS A 185 -19.31 -27.45 -34.62
N SER A 186 -18.97 -28.35 -33.71
CA SER A 186 -18.44 -29.68 -34.03
C SER A 186 -19.44 -30.75 -33.63
N THR A 187 -19.65 -31.67 -34.54
CA THR A 187 -20.59 -32.77 -34.38
C THR A 187 -19.81 -34.07 -34.20
N SER A 188 -20.07 -34.78 -33.09
CA SER A 188 -19.50 -36.09 -32.82
C SER A 188 -20.62 -37.11 -32.63
N THR A 189 -20.52 -38.23 -33.34
CA THR A 189 -21.45 -39.36 -33.20
C THR A 189 -20.75 -40.50 -32.47
N ASP A 190 -21.34 -40.99 -31.39
CA ASP A 190 -20.80 -42.12 -30.63
C ASP A 190 -21.04 -43.47 -31.35
N SER A 191 -20.47 -44.55 -30.80
CA SER A 191 -20.61 -45.90 -31.36
C SER A 191 -22.05 -46.44 -31.36
N ASP A 192 -22.94 -45.79 -30.61
CA ASP A 192 -24.35 -46.16 -30.49
C ASP A 192 -25.24 -45.33 -31.44
N GLY A 193 -24.63 -44.44 -32.24
CA GLY A 193 -25.32 -43.60 -33.22
C GLY A 193 -25.89 -42.30 -32.64
N ASN A 194 -25.62 -41.97 -31.37
CA ASN A 194 -26.05 -40.71 -30.79
C ASN A 194 -25.12 -39.58 -31.22
N THR A 195 -25.70 -38.53 -31.78
CA THR A 195 -24.96 -37.37 -32.28
C THR A 195 -25.05 -36.23 -31.27
N THR A 196 -23.89 -35.72 -30.84
CA THR A 196 -23.76 -34.54 -29.99
C THR A 196 -23.12 -33.42 -30.80
N GLU A 197 -23.80 -32.28 -30.86
CA GLU A 197 -23.27 -31.04 -31.40
C GLU A 197 -22.74 -30.18 -30.23
N THR A 198 -21.51 -29.72 -30.35
CA THR A 198 -20.89 -28.79 -29.40
C THR A 198 -20.51 -27.54 -30.16
N CYS A 199 -21.10 -26.40 -29.78
CA CYS A 199 -20.79 -25.10 -30.36
C CYS A 199 -19.96 -24.25 -29.38
N TRP A 200 -19.06 -23.43 -29.92
CA TRP A 200 -18.27 -22.45 -29.18
C TRP A 200 -18.11 -21.17 -30.01
N ASP A 201 -18.05 -20.03 -29.32
CA ASP A 201 -17.77 -18.74 -29.96
C ASP A 201 -16.27 -18.66 -30.29
N VAL A 202 -15.98 -18.34 -31.55
CA VAL A 202 -14.65 -18.05 -32.05
C VAL A 202 -14.55 -16.55 -32.32
N TYR A 203 -13.51 -15.94 -31.76
CA TYR A 203 -13.25 -14.52 -31.91
C TYR A 203 -12.69 -14.22 -33.30
N ASP A 204 -13.36 -13.33 -34.03
CA ASP A 204 -12.99 -12.94 -35.39
C ASP A 204 -12.11 -11.70 -35.43
N GLY A 205 -12.34 -10.74 -34.53
CA GLY A 205 -11.64 -9.47 -34.54
C GLY A 205 -12.45 -8.36 -33.90
N THR A 206 -11.92 -7.15 -33.93
CA THR A 206 -12.51 -5.96 -33.30
C THR A 206 -12.41 -4.78 -34.25
N ASP A 207 -13.53 -4.07 -34.42
CA ASP A 207 -13.52 -2.71 -34.96
C ASP A 207 -13.14 -1.73 -33.84
N HIS A 208 -12.14 -0.89 -34.09
CA HIS A 208 -11.69 0.16 -33.19
C HIS A 208 -12.05 1.53 -33.76
N TYR A 209 -12.77 2.32 -32.97
CA TYR A 209 -13.21 3.65 -33.33
C TYR A 209 -12.56 4.68 -32.40
N PHE A 210 -11.86 5.64 -33.00
CA PHE A 210 -11.22 6.76 -32.33
C PHE A 210 -11.85 8.05 -32.82
N ASP A 211 -12.85 8.56 -32.11
CA ASP A 211 -13.55 9.78 -32.49
C ASP A 211 -12.81 11.02 -31.99
N TYR A 212 -12.45 11.92 -32.89
CA TYR A 212 -11.77 13.16 -32.55
C TYR A 212 -12.74 14.35 -32.45
N TYR A 213 -12.60 15.16 -31.41
CA TYR A 213 -13.37 16.38 -31.17
C TYR A 213 -12.50 17.64 -31.28
N PRO A 214 -12.48 18.34 -32.44
CA PRO A 214 -11.56 19.45 -32.69
C PRO A 214 -11.64 20.61 -31.70
N LYS A 215 -12.83 20.89 -31.16
CA LYS A 215 -13.03 21.94 -30.15
C LYS A 215 -12.23 21.66 -28.89
N TRP A 216 -12.24 20.42 -28.42
CA TRP A 216 -11.54 20.00 -27.21
C TRP A 216 -10.03 19.92 -27.46
N GLY A 217 -9.59 19.40 -28.60
CA GLY A 217 -8.17 19.36 -28.97
C GLY A 217 -7.50 20.74 -29.03
N ARG A 218 -8.18 21.76 -29.58
CA ARG A 218 -7.71 23.16 -29.54
C ARG A 218 -7.74 23.75 -28.13
N SER A 219 -8.74 23.41 -27.34
CA SER A 219 -8.83 23.88 -25.95
C SER A 219 -7.71 23.29 -25.09
N ALA A 220 -7.37 22.02 -25.31
CA ALA A 220 -6.26 21.34 -24.64
C ALA A 220 -4.92 22.03 -24.92
N GLN A 221 -4.63 22.33 -26.20
CA GLN A 221 -3.43 23.10 -26.59
C GLN A 221 -3.38 24.45 -25.85
N LYS A 222 -4.47 25.24 -25.93
CA LYS A 222 -4.52 26.58 -25.33
C LYS A 222 -4.33 26.53 -23.81
N GLN A 223 -4.96 25.57 -23.12
CA GLN A 223 -4.86 25.47 -21.67
C GLN A 223 -3.46 25.02 -21.24
N LEU A 224 -2.85 24.08 -21.97
CA LEU A 224 -1.48 23.67 -21.72
C LEU A 224 -0.48 24.82 -21.95
N ASP A 225 -0.65 25.57 -23.04
CA ASP A 225 0.17 26.76 -23.32
C ASP A 225 0.04 27.83 -22.22
N VAL A 226 -1.19 28.17 -21.82
CA VAL A 226 -1.44 29.11 -20.71
C VAL A 226 -0.79 28.61 -19.41
N LEU A 227 -0.95 27.32 -19.08
CA LEU A 227 -0.37 26.70 -17.89
C LEU A 227 1.16 26.84 -17.87
N LEU A 228 1.83 26.45 -18.96
CA LEU A 228 3.28 26.47 -19.07
C LEU A 228 3.85 27.90 -19.13
N ASN A 229 3.10 28.85 -19.68
CA ASN A 229 3.49 30.27 -19.68
C ASN A 229 3.34 30.92 -18.30
N LEU A 230 2.32 30.54 -17.53
CA LEU A 230 2.12 31.03 -16.15
C LEU A 230 3.16 30.45 -15.19
N TYR A 231 3.55 29.20 -15.37
CA TYR A 231 4.52 28.49 -14.53
C TYR A 231 5.65 27.92 -15.39
N GLN A 232 6.59 28.79 -15.77
CA GLN A 232 7.74 28.43 -16.62
C GLN A 232 8.62 27.34 -16.00
N GLU A 233 8.74 27.36 -14.67
CA GLU A 233 9.42 26.31 -13.92
C GLU A 233 8.52 25.82 -12.79
N MET A 234 8.51 24.51 -12.58
CA MET A 234 7.81 23.87 -11.49
C MET A 234 8.82 23.14 -10.61
N LYS A 235 9.49 23.94 -9.77
CA LYS A 235 10.58 23.48 -8.93
C LYS A 235 10.38 23.97 -7.50
N TYR A 236 10.57 23.05 -6.57
CA TYR A 236 10.79 23.38 -5.18
C TYR A 236 12.30 23.32 -4.90
N LYS A 237 12.87 24.41 -4.42
CA LYS A 237 14.30 24.45 -4.09
C LYS A 237 14.45 24.80 -2.62
N GLU A 238 14.70 23.76 -1.83
CA GLU A 238 15.25 23.88 -0.49
C GLU A 238 16.56 23.10 -0.38
N ASN A 239 17.48 23.64 0.40
CA ASN A 239 18.69 22.96 0.82
C ASN A 239 18.41 22.26 2.16
N PHE A 240 18.06 20.99 2.08
CA PHE A 240 17.84 20.19 3.28
C PHE A 240 19.13 20.03 4.09
N ILE A 241 19.09 20.49 5.33
CA ILE A 241 20.15 20.28 6.31
C ILE A 241 19.86 18.95 6.98
N ILE A 242 20.84 18.05 6.93
CA ILE A 242 20.67 16.68 7.40
C ILE A 242 21.60 16.46 8.59
N ALA A 243 21.07 15.87 9.66
CA ALA A 243 21.88 15.45 10.79
C ALA A 243 23.02 14.52 10.34
N ASN A 244 24.23 14.78 10.81
CA ASN A 244 25.44 14.02 10.47
C ASN A 244 25.75 12.88 11.46
N LYS A 245 25.02 12.81 12.58
CA LYS A 245 25.13 11.81 13.63
C LYS A 245 23.73 11.44 14.13
N THR A 246 23.61 10.31 14.82
CA THR A 246 22.44 9.94 15.63
C THR A 246 22.77 10.15 17.11
N GLU A 247 21.75 10.19 17.98
CA GLU A 247 21.93 10.25 19.43
C GLU A 247 21.54 8.93 20.08
N ALA A 248 22.10 8.65 21.27
CA ALA A 248 22.01 7.35 21.92
C ALA A 248 20.57 6.85 22.11
N GLU A 249 19.62 7.75 22.39
CA GLU A 249 18.20 7.39 22.54
C GLU A 249 17.58 6.98 21.20
N GLY A 250 17.85 7.72 20.13
CA GLY A 250 17.43 7.39 18.78
C GLY A 250 18.03 6.08 18.27
N GLU A 251 19.31 5.84 18.58
CA GLU A 251 20.01 4.59 18.24
C GLU A 251 19.40 3.40 18.98
N TYR A 252 19.17 3.54 20.28
CA TYR A 252 18.51 2.51 21.10
C TYR A 252 17.10 2.19 20.59
N ALA A 253 16.30 3.21 20.28
CA ALA A 253 14.96 3.04 19.76
C ALA A 253 14.98 2.34 18.39
N ALA A 254 15.91 2.70 17.50
CA ALA A 254 16.05 2.08 16.19
C ALA A 254 16.44 0.61 16.30
N ASP A 255 17.47 0.29 17.10
CA ASP A 255 17.94 -1.08 17.36
C ASP A 255 16.82 -1.96 17.94
N LYS A 256 15.98 -1.41 18.81
CA LYS A 256 14.94 -2.18 19.49
C LYS A 256 13.72 -2.49 18.62
N THR A 257 13.38 -1.58 17.70
CA THR A 257 12.07 -1.59 17.02
C THR A 257 12.13 -1.92 15.53
N ASN A 258 13.30 -1.85 14.91
CA ASN A 258 13.49 -2.26 13.51
C ASN A 258 13.96 -3.72 13.41
N VAL A 259 13.72 -4.35 12.26
CA VAL A 259 14.14 -5.72 11.97
C VAL A 259 15.63 -5.75 11.63
N HIS A 260 16.40 -6.58 12.34
CA HIS A 260 17.81 -6.85 12.05
C HIS A 260 17.96 -7.85 10.91
N ALA A 261 19.08 -7.76 10.18
CA ALA A 261 19.46 -8.82 9.26
C ALA A 261 19.83 -10.11 10.02
N GLU A 262 19.77 -11.25 9.33
CA GLU A 262 20.05 -12.55 9.92
C GLU A 262 21.49 -12.59 10.48
N GLY A 263 21.60 -12.81 11.80
CA GLY A 263 22.89 -12.89 12.51
C GLY A 263 23.40 -11.56 13.10
N GLU A 264 22.71 -10.45 12.87
CA GLU A 264 23.08 -9.14 13.43
C GLU A 264 22.32 -8.85 14.74
N SER A 265 23.00 -8.19 15.67
CA SER A 265 22.43 -7.79 16.96
C SER A 265 22.26 -6.28 17.13
N ARG A 266 22.85 -5.47 16.23
CA ARG A 266 22.80 -4.00 16.20
C ARG A 266 23.03 -3.47 14.80
N PHE A 267 22.43 -2.34 14.48
CA PHE A 267 22.70 -1.61 13.24
C PHE A 267 24.09 -0.94 13.27
N SER A 268 24.72 -0.84 12.12
CA SER A 268 25.88 0.02 11.93
C SER A 268 25.50 1.50 12.00
N GLN A 269 26.49 2.38 12.28
CA GLN A 269 26.25 3.83 12.31
C GLN A 269 25.65 4.36 11.00
N ALA A 270 26.05 3.80 9.87
CA ALA A 270 25.55 4.19 8.55
C ALA A 270 24.07 3.80 8.37
N GLU A 271 23.66 2.65 8.89
CA GLU A 271 22.28 2.20 8.88
C GLU A 271 21.41 3.01 9.83
N LEU A 272 21.90 3.31 11.04
CA LEU A 272 21.21 4.19 11.99
C LEU A 272 20.98 5.59 11.40
N LEU A 273 21.97 6.14 10.71
CA LEU A 273 21.82 7.39 9.96
C LEU A 273 20.83 7.25 8.80
N THR A 274 20.74 6.10 8.15
CA THR A 274 19.76 5.87 7.09
C THR A 274 18.35 5.82 7.65
N ILE A 275 18.15 5.12 8.77
CA ILE A 275 16.89 5.04 9.50
C ILE A 275 16.47 6.43 9.98
N SER A 276 17.37 7.19 10.61
CA SER A 276 17.05 8.54 11.10
C SER A 276 16.73 9.53 9.98
N ARG A 277 17.24 9.31 8.77
CA ARG A 277 16.99 10.18 7.60
C ARG A 277 15.80 9.77 6.76
N ARG A 278 15.06 8.71 7.13
CA ARG A 278 13.88 8.25 6.39
C ARG A 278 12.85 9.35 6.21
N TRP A 279 12.62 10.19 7.22
CA TRP A 279 11.71 11.34 7.10
C TRP A 279 12.02 12.19 5.88
N LEU A 280 13.30 12.36 5.52
CA LEU A 280 13.67 13.15 4.37
C LEU A 280 13.50 12.32 3.09
N THR A 281 14.16 11.17 3.01
CA THR A 281 14.21 10.36 1.78
C THR A 281 12.85 9.83 1.35
N GLU A 282 11.97 9.56 2.32
CA GLU A 282 10.65 8.99 2.12
C GLU A 282 9.54 10.05 2.19
N SER A 283 9.86 11.33 2.44
CA SER A 283 8.85 12.39 2.43
C SER A 283 8.14 12.45 1.08
N THR A 284 6.83 12.71 1.14
CA THR A 284 5.98 12.94 -0.03
C THR A 284 6.59 14.00 -0.94
N LEU A 285 7.16 15.07 -0.37
CA LEU A 285 7.87 16.11 -1.10
C LEU A 285 9.06 15.56 -1.90
N ARG A 286 9.98 14.82 -1.26
CA ARG A 286 11.21 14.34 -1.92
C ARG A 286 10.95 13.25 -2.95
N VAL A 287 9.90 12.46 -2.77
CA VAL A 287 9.46 11.45 -3.74
C VAL A 287 8.80 12.08 -4.96
N ASN A 288 7.97 13.12 -4.76
CA ASN A 288 7.15 13.70 -5.82
C ASN A 288 7.81 14.85 -6.58
N GLU A 289 8.58 15.75 -5.94
CA GLU A 289 9.18 16.93 -6.60
C GLU A 289 10.01 16.56 -7.84
N PRO A 290 10.92 15.56 -7.80
CA PRO A 290 11.73 15.24 -8.97
C PRO A 290 10.89 14.75 -10.15
N GLN A 291 9.77 14.06 -9.86
CA GLN A 291 8.85 13.55 -10.87
C GLN A 291 7.98 14.67 -11.44
N ILE A 292 7.49 15.58 -10.59
CA ILE A 292 6.80 16.80 -11.02
C ILE A 292 7.71 17.58 -11.97
N ARG A 293 8.95 17.86 -11.57
CA ARG A 293 9.92 18.62 -12.39
C ARG A 293 10.18 17.94 -13.73
N ARG A 294 10.40 16.62 -13.74
CA ARG A 294 10.59 15.85 -14.97
C ARG A 294 9.37 15.95 -15.87
N ASN A 295 8.18 15.69 -15.33
CA ASN A 295 6.94 15.74 -16.10
C ASN A 295 6.68 17.15 -16.64
N TRP A 296 6.94 18.20 -15.85
CA TRP A 296 6.79 19.59 -16.29
C TRP A 296 7.71 19.92 -17.47
N GLY A 297 8.97 19.49 -17.41
CA GLY A 297 9.91 19.64 -18.53
C GLY A 297 9.44 18.90 -19.79
N GLU A 298 8.86 17.71 -19.64
CA GLU A 298 8.33 16.93 -20.75
C GLU A 298 7.05 17.55 -21.36
N MET A 299 6.22 18.26 -20.57
CA MET A 299 5.00 18.93 -21.05
C MET A 299 5.29 20.03 -22.08
N HIS A 300 6.43 20.71 -22.01
CA HIS A 300 6.84 21.65 -23.07
C HIS A 300 7.03 20.93 -24.42
N GLY A 301 7.62 19.73 -24.38
CA GLY A 301 7.75 18.87 -25.56
C GLY A 301 6.41 18.34 -26.03
N ASP A 302 5.50 18.02 -25.11
CA ASP A 302 4.14 17.58 -25.45
C ASP A 302 3.35 18.66 -26.15
N LEU A 303 3.42 19.90 -25.66
CA LEU A 303 2.77 21.04 -26.30
C LEU A 303 3.28 21.17 -27.73
N ALA A 304 4.58 21.33 -27.94
CA ALA A 304 5.17 21.49 -29.28
C ALA A 304 4.87 20.31 -30.23
N THR A 305 4.74 19.10 -29.69
CA THR A 305 4.35 17.92 -30.48
C THR A 305 2.87 17.97 -30.85
N TRP A 306 2.00 18.31 -29.89
CA TRP A 306 0.57 18.46 -30.12
C TRP A 306 0.27 19.53 -31.16
N GLU A 307 0.97 20.66 -31.16
CA GLU A 307 0.81 21.72 -32.16
C GLU A 307 1.04 21.23 -33.60
N LYS A 308 1.97 20.28 -33.79
CA LYS A 308 2.27 19.68 -35.09
C LYS A 308 1.28 18.57 -35.49
N LEU A 309 0.66 17.94 -34.49
CA LEU A 309 -0.29 16.84 -34.67
C LEU A 309 -1.72 17.35 -34.87
N LEU A 310 -2.09 18.42 -34.19
CA LEU A 310 -3.42 19.01 -34.15
C LEU A 310 -4.03 19.28 -35.55
N PRO A 311 -3.30 19.81 -36.55
CA PRO A 311 -3.87 20.03 -37.88
C PRO A 311 -4.22 18.74 -38.64
N ARG A 312 -3.65 17.60 -38.24
CA ARG A 312 -3.83 16.29 -38.86
C ARG A 312 -4.78 15.39 -38.09
N ALA A 313 -5.09 15.74 -36.84
CA ALA A 313 -6.02 15.02 -35.98
C ALA A 313 -7.41 14.94 -36.62
N LYS A 314 -7.91 13.72 -36.78
CA LYS A 314 -9.21 13.37 -37.34
C LYS A 314 -9.65 12.02 -36.77
N SER A 315 -10.95 11.74 -36.79
CA SER A 315 -11.44 10.44 -36.38
C SER A 315 -10.80 9.33 -37.21
N TYR A 316 -10.53 8.19 -36.57
CA TYR A 316 -9.87 7.04 -37.18
C TYR A 316 -10.64 5.77 -36.86
N HIS A 317 -10.70 4.87 -37.84
CA HIS A 317 -11.35 3.57 -37.72
C HIS A 317 -10.42 2.51 -38.29
N THR A 318 -10.29 1.39 -37.58
CA THR A 318 -9.52 0.23 -38.04
C THR A 318 -10.14 -1.06 -37.53
N TYR A 319 -10.03 -2.12 -38.31
CA TYR A 319 -10.37 -3.47 -37.89
C TYR A 319 -9.08 -4.23 -37.59
N THR A 320 -9.03 -4.97 -36.48
CA THR A 320 -7.90 -5.83 -36.13
C THR A 320 -8.36 -7.20 -35.65
N TYR A 321 -7.46 -8.19 -35.70
CA TYR A 321 -7.69 -9.52 -35.10
C TYR A 321 -7.32 -9.56 -33.60
N SER A 322 -7.37 -8.41 -32.91
CA SER A 322 -6.99 -8.26 -31.51
C SER A 322 -7.99 -7.37 -30.78
N HIS A 323 -8.22 -7.66 -29.50
CA HIS A 323 -9.06 -6.80 -28.64
C HIS A 323 -8.43 -5.43 -28.35
N TRP A 324 -7.22 -5.17 -28.85
CA TRP A 324 -6.47 -3.96 -28.54
C TRP A 324 -5.80 -3.35 -29.78
N ASP A 325 -5.94 -2.03 -29.91
CA ASP A 325 -5.24 -1.20 -30.87
C ASP A 325 -4.77 0.08 -30.17
N SER A 326 -3.55 0.54 -30.47
CA SER A 326 -3.00 1.76 -29.85
C SER A 326 -3.63 3.05 -30.38
N GLY A 327 -4.36 2.99 -31.48
CA GLY A 327 -4.94 4.13 -32.16
C GLY A 327 -3.94 4.97 -32.96
N PRO A 328 -4.40 6.07 -33.56
CA PRO A 328 -3.55 6.99 -34.29
C PRO A 328 -2.56 7.71 -33.36
N LYS A 329 -1.47 8.23 -33.93
CA LYS A 329 -0.41 8.91 -33.17
C LYS A 329 -0.94 10.11 -32.36
N GLU A 330 -1.93 10.80 -32.89
CA GLU A 330 -2.59 11.94 -32.26
C GLU A 330 -3.34 11.52 -30.98
N TYR A 331 -4.02 10.37 -31.00
CA TYR A 331 -4.70 9.79 -29.85
C TYR A 331 -3.70 9.39 -28.77
N GLN A 332 -2.67 8.62 -29.13
CA GLN A 332 -1.61 8.18 -28.20
C GLN A 332 -0.89 9.36 -27.53
N HIS A 333 -0.69 10.44 -28.28
CA HIS A 333 -0.08 11.67 -27.74
C HIS A 333 -0.98 12.36 -26.73
N CYS A 334 -2.30 12.45 -27.00
CA CYS A 334 -3.28 13.00 -26.07
C CYS A 334 -3.33 12.19 -24.76
N GLU A 335 -3.50 10.87 -24.83
CA GLU A 335 -3.54 10.01 -23.63
C GLU A 335 -2.26 10.12 -22.79
N LYS A 336 -1.09 10.13 -23.45
CA LYS A 336 0.19 10.29 -22.77
C LYS A 336 0.29 11.64 -22.04
N THR A 337 -0.12 12.71 -22.73
CA THR A 337 -0.07 14.08 -22.19
C THR A 337 -1.05 14.25 -21.03
N GLU A 338 -2.28 13.75 -21.18
CA GLU A 338 -3.30 13.70 -20.14
C GLU A 338 -2.81 12.98 -18.90
N LYS A 339 -2.35 11.72 -19.04
CA LYS A 339 -1.85 10.92 -17.92
C LYS A 339 -0.70 11.62 -17.19
N ARG A 340 0.16 12.31 -17.93
CA ARG A 340 1.26 13.10 -17.37
C ARG A 340 0.74 14.31 -16.58
N LEU A 341 -0.21 15.06 -17.13
CA LEU A 341 -0.87 16.18 -16.46
C LEU A 341 -1.55 15.72 -15.16
N ASP A 342 -2.38 14.68 -15.23
CA ASP A 342 -3.09 14.15 -14.06
C ASP A 342 -2.14 13.61 -12.99
N THR A 343 -1.11 12.86 -13.39
CA THR A 343 -0.10 12.36 -12.45
C THR A 343 0.60 13.52 -11.75
N THR A 344 0.92 14.58 -12.50
CA THR A 344 1.61 15.76 -11.96
C THR A 344 0.72 16.55 -11.01
N ALA A 345 -0.55 16.76 -11.36
CA ALA A 345 -1.51 17.41 -10.48
C ALA A 345 -1.73 16.62 -9.19
N ARG A 346 -1.90 15.30 -9.28
CA ARG A 346 -2.03 14.42 -8.11
C ARG A 346 -0.80 14.51 -7.21
N MET A 347 0.41 14.47 -7.77
CA MET A 347 1.66 14.58 -7.00
C MET A 347 1.77 15.93 -6.26
N MET A 348 1.35 17.03 -6.89
CA MET A 348 1.29 18.35 -6.26
C MET A 348 0.30 18.38 -5.09
N GLU A 349 -0.88 17.82 -5.28
CA GLU A 349 -1.92 17.75 -4.25
C GLU A 349 -1.50 16.84 -3.09
N GLU A 350 -0.82 15.73 -3.35
CA GLU A 350 -0.25 14.86 -2.32
C GLU A 350 0.77 15.61 -1.46
N ILE A 351 1.63 16.46 -2.05
CA ILE A 351 2.57 17.31 -1.28
C ILE A 351 1.80 18.28 -0.37
N LEU A 352 0.72 18.88 -0.85
CA LEU A 352 -0.14 19.78 -0.05
C LEU A 352 -0.97 19.02 0.99
N HIS A 353 -1.33 17.77 0.71
CA HIS A 353 -2.15 16.94 1.58
C HIS A 353 -1.48 16.67 2.92
N GLY A 354 -0.15 16.53 2.95
CA GLY A 354 0.62 16.31 4.18
C GLY A 354 0.47 17.44 5.23
N PRO A 355 0.88 18.68 4.90
CA PRO A 355 0.69 19.84 5.78
C PRO A 355 -0.79 20.11 6.13
N ASN A 356 -1.70 20.00 5.16
CA ASN A 356 -3.14 20.18 5.41
C ASN A 356 -3.70 19.13 6.38
N THR A 357 -3.27 17.86 6.26
CA THR A 357 -3.66 16.79 7.17
C THR A 357 -3.11 17.04 8.56
N THR A 358 -1.86 17.50 8.68
CA THR A 358 -1.28 17.86 9.98
C THR A 358 -2.09 18.94 10.67
N LEU A 359 -2.37 20.05 9.96
CA LEU A 359 -3.18 21.16 10.50
C LEU A 359 -4.58 20.71 10.94
N ALA A 360 -5.21 19.81 10.19
CA ALA A 360 -6.56 19.33 10.49
C ALA A 360 -6.60 18.31 11.65
N ARG A 361 -5.57 17.46 11.79
CA ARG A 361 -5.57 16.33 12.72
C ARG A 361 -4.86 16.62 14.03
N LEU A 362 -3.88 17.51 14.08
CA LEU A 362 -3.11 17.77 15.29
C LEU A 362 -3.99 18.23 16.47
N PRO A 363 -4.96 19.15 16.30
CA PRO A 363 -5.87 19.52 17.40
C PRO A 363 -6.80 18.37 17.84
N GLN A 364 -7.15 17.46 16.91
CA GLN A 364 -7.97 16.28 17.24
C GLN A 364 -7.16 15.28 18.08
N MET A 365 -5.87 15.11 17.74
CA MET A 365 -4.96 14.26 18.49
C MET A 365 -4.76 14.79 19.91
N GLU A 366 -4.48 16.09 20.07
CA GLU A 366 -4.34 16.73 21.38
C GLU A 366 -5.57 16.50 22.27
N LYS A 367 -6.77 16.74 21.72
CA LYS A 367 -8.03 16.46 22.42
C LYS A 367 -8.14 15.00 22.85
N ILE A 368 -7.87 14.06 21.94
CA ILE A 368 -7.96 12.63 22.26
C ILE A 368 -6.91 12.23 23.29
N ALA A 369 -5.72 12.84 23.30
CA ALA A 369 -4.71 12.60 24.33
C ALA A 369 -5.24 12.97 25.72
N HIS A 370 -5.83 14.16 25.88
CA HIS A 370 -6.48 14.56 27.12
C HIS A 370 -7.67 13.66 27.50
N ASP A 371 -8.47 13.23 26.52
CA ASP A 371 -9.57 12.28 26.75
C ASP A 371 -9.05 10.91 27.24
N ILE A 372 -7.92 10.42 26.73
CA ILE A 372 -7.26 9.19 27.20
C ILE A 372 -6.80 9.35 28.64
N ILE A 373 -6.03 10.41 28.94
CA ILE A 373 -5.46 10.67 30.27
C ILE A 373 -6.59 10.79 31.30
N SER A 374 -7.61 11.61 31.02
CA SER A 374 -8.76 11.78 31.91
C SER A 374 -9.56 10.49 32.09
N THR A 375 -9.82 9.74 31.02
CA THR A 375 -10.57 8.47 31.10
C THR A 375 -9.84 7.43 31.95
N VAL A 376 -8.52 7.36 31.85
CA VAL A 376 -7.72 6.35 32.55
C VAL A 376 -7.44 6.73 34.00
N TYR A 377 -7.17 8.01 34.29
CA TYR A 377 -6.78 8.46 35.63
C TYR A 377 -7.93 9.04 36.46
N LEU A 378 -8.92 9.70 35.85
CA LEU A 378 -10.04 10.30 36.59
C LEU A 378 -11.24 9.36 36.66
N ASN A 379 -11.52 8.64 35.57
CA ASN A 379 -12.68 7.73 35.51
C ASN A 379 -12.32 6.27 35.81
N GLU A 380 -11.03 5.97 35.99
CA GLU A 380 -10.49 4.62 36.21
C GLU A 380 -10.95 3.58 35.15
N ASP A 381 -11.33 4.03 33.93
CA ASP A 381 -11.80 3.14 32.87
C ASP A 381 -10.61 2.58 32.08
N HIS A 382 -10.31 1.31 32.32
CA HIS A 382 -9.30 0.54 31.57
C HIS A 382 -9.92 -0.40 30.51
N GLY A 383 -11.23 -0.26 30.28
CA GLY A 383 -12.06 -1.13 29.48
C GLY A 383 -12.11 -0.76 28.00
N LYS A 384 -13.30 -0.91 27.40
CA LYS A 384 -13.48 -0.77 25.94
C LYS A 384 -13.34 0.69 25.47
N SER A 385 -13.77 1.65 26.28
CA SER A 385 -13.78 3.07 25.88
C SER A 385 -12.36 3.61 25.75
N ALA A 386 -11.51 3.40 26.77
CA ALA A 386 -10.11 3.79 26.73
C ALA A 386 -9.34 3.09 25.60
N LYS A 387 -9.56 1.78 25.38
CA LYS A 387 -8.96 1.06 24.24
C LYS A 387 -9.38 1.63 22.89
N ARG A 388 -10.63 2.11 22.75
CA ARG A 388 -11.10 2.76 21.53
C ARG A 388 -10.38 4.10 21.33
N LEU A 389 -10.32 4.94 22.36
CA LEU A 389 -9.62 6.24 22.29
C LEU A 389 -8.15 6.07 21.88
N ILE A 390 -7.43 5.12 22.49
CA ILE A 390 -6.04 4.82 22.13
C ILE A 390 -5.92 4.35 20.67
N ARG A 391 -6.83 3.50 20.19
CA ARG A 391 -6.85 3.06 18.79
C ARG A 391 -7.05 4.24 17.85
N ASP A 392 -8.00 5.12 18.17
CA ASP A 392 -8.32 6.30 17.37
C ASP A 392 -7.12 7.27 17.35
N TYR A 393 -6.45 7.45 18.48
CA TYR A 393 -5.22 8.25 18.59
C TYR A 393 -4.08 7.71 17.71
N VAL A 394 -3.78 6.41 17.79
CA VAL A 394 -2.73 5.78 16.98
C VAL A 394 -3.09 5.81 15.49
N ALA A 395 -4.36 5.61 15.14
CA ALA A 395 -4.84 5.71 13.76
C ALA A 395 -4.68 7.13 13.19
N LEU A 396 -4.95 8.16 13.99
CA LEU A 396 -4.71 9.56 13.59
C LEU A 396 -3.22 9.85 13.42
N ASN A 397 -2.37 9.39 14.34
CA ASN A 397 -0.92 9.57 14.21
C ASN A 397 -0.39 8.95 12.91
N LYS A 398 -0.84 7.73 12.61
CA LYS A 398 -0.52 7.04 11.36
C LYS A 398 -1.02 7.82 10.14
N GLN A 399 -2.26 8.30 10.16
CA GLN A 399 -2.80 9.11 9.06
C GLN A 399 -1.96 10.37 8.79
N VAL A 400 -1.50 11.05 9.85
CA VAL A 400 -0.62 12.22 9.73
C VAL A 400 0.74 11.83 9.15
N TYR A 401 1.31 10.72 9.61
CA TYR A 401 2.58 10.20 9.11
C TYR A 401 2.51 9.80 7.63
N ASP A 402 1.55 8.94 7.26
CA ASP A 402 1.37 8.42 5.89
C ASP A 402 1.09 9.54 4.87
N ALA A 403 0.42 10.62 5.29
CA ALA A 403 0.18 11.78 4.42
C ALA A 403 1.48 12.54 4.07
N ASN A 404 2.50 12.47 4.93
CA ASN A 404 3.75 13.20 4.78
C ASN A 404 4.93 12.33 4.35
N PHE A 405 4.86 11.01 4.56
CA PHE A 405 5.95 10.07 4.28
C PHE A 405 5.43 8.87 3.47
N LYS A 406 5.74 8.83 2.16
CA LYS A 406 5.29 7.79 1.22
C LYS A 406 5.99 6.45 1.38
N GLY A 407 7.28 6.48 1.73
CA GLY A 407 8.06 5.27 2.01
C GLY A 407 7.99 4.84 3.48
N GLY A 408 7.32 5.65 4.30
CA GLY A 408 7.21 5.44 5.72
C GLY A 408 6.27 4.28 6.00
N ASP A 409 6.80 3.07 6.02
CA ASP A 409 6.08 1.87 6.43
C ASP A 409 5.87 1.90 7.97
N ALA A 410 5.16 2.91 8.46
CA ALA A 410 4.63 2.94 9.83
C ALA A 410 3.53 1.86 10.02
N SER A 411 3.24 1.09 8.97
CA SER A 411 2.12 0.18 8.94
C SER A 411 2.15 -0.91 7.86
N ASP A 412 2.85 -1.99 8.16
CA ASP A 412 2.25 -3.30 7.96
C ASP A 412 2.10 -4.01 9.30
N ILE A 413 1.26 -3.39 10.15
CA ILE A 413 0.85 -3.89 11.47
C ILE A 413 -0.11 -5.10 11.34
N ASN A 414 -0.36 -5.58 10.13
CA ASN A 414 -1.14 -6.79 9.92
C ASN A 414 -0.32 -7.86 9.19
N ASN A 415 0.82 -8.22 9.77
CA ASN A 415 1.59 -9.44 9.48
C ASN A 415 0.77 -10.75 9.65
N TRP A 416 -0.54 -10.66 9.89
CA TRP A 416 -1.45 -11.81 9.78
C TRP A 416 -1.39 -12.46 8.39
N TRP A 417 -1.00 -11.72 7.36
CA TRP A 417 -0.74 -12.31 6.06
C TRP A 417 0.42 -13.32 6.09
N TRP A 418 1.40 -13.23 7.02
CA TRP A 418 2.42 -14.26 7.25
C TRP A 418 1.87 -15.54 7.88
N VAL A 419 0.73 -15.49 8.56
CA VAL A 419 0.04 -16.71 9.05
C VAL A 419 -0.39 -17.58 7.87
N LEU A 420 -0.70 -16.98 6.72
CA LEU A 420 -1.13 -17.70 5.51
C LEU A 420 -0.03 -18.60 4.92
N PRO A 421 1.22 -18.16 4.64
CA PRO A 421 2.28 -19.03 4.17
C PRO A 421 2.70 -20.07 5.23
N PHE A 422 2.65 -19.77 6.53
CA PHE A 422 2.93 -20.79 7.58
C PHE A 422 1.82 -21.85 7.66
N ALA A 423 0.55 -21.45 7.56
CA ALA A 423 -0.58 -22.36 7.48
C ALA A 423 -0.52 -23.23 6.22
N PHE A 424 -0.17 -22.62 5.07
CA PHE A 424 -0.01 -23.33 3.81
C PHE A 424 1.17 -24.31 3.84
N GLY A 425 2.34 -23.87 4.34
CA GLY A 425 3.52 -24.71 4.51
C GLY A 425 3.27 -25.88 5.47
N GLY A 426 2.60 -25.63 6.60
CA GLY A 426 2.19 -26.68 7.53
C GLY A 426 1.24 -27.70 6.88
N THR A 427 0.29 -27.23 6.06
CA THR A 427 -0.65 -28.09 5.32
C THR A 427 0.08 -28.97 4.30
N LEU A 428 1.03 -28.41 3.54
CA LEU A 428 1.83 -29.16 2.55
C LEU A 428 2.73 -30.20 3.22
N LEU A 429 3.37 -29.85 4.34
CA LEU A 429 4.16 -30.80 5.12
C LEU A 429 3.30 -31.93 5.69
N GLY A 430 2.10 -31.60 6.19
CA GLY A 430 1.11 -32.59 6.65
C GLY A 430 0.68 -33.56 5.56
N LEU A 431 0.30 -33.03 4.38
CA LEU A 431 -0.06 -33.84 3.20
C LEU A 431 1.10 -34.76 2.76
N GLY A 432 2.32 -34.21 2.66
CA GLY A 432 3.50 -34.97 2.28
C GLY A 432 3.84 -36.10 3.26
N ALA A 433 3.74 -35.82 4.57
CA ALA A 433 3.93 -36.82 5.61
C ALA A 433 2.86 -37.92 5.56
N GLY A 434 1.59 -37.56 5.32
CA GLY A 434 0.49 -38.51 5.14
C GLY A 434 0.72 -39.48 3.98
N VAL A 435 1.06 -38.96 2.80
CA VAL A 435 1.34 -39.79 1.61
C VAL A 435 2.55 -40.72 1.81
N LEU A 436 3.58 -40.26 2.52
CA LEU A 436 4.74 -41.09 2.85
C LEU A 436 4.41 -42.17 3.88
N PHE A 437 3.58 -41.84 4.88
CA PHE A 437 3.10 -42.80 5.87
C PHE A 437 2.24 -43.89 5.23
N ASP A 438 1.32 -43.53 4.34
CA ASP A 438 0.49 -44.48 3.60
C ASP A 438 1.34 -45.41 2.73
N ARG A 439 2.33 -44.86 2.01
CA ARG A 439 3.27 -45.67 1.21
C ARG A 439 4.13 -46.60 2.06
N TRP A 440 4.48 -46.20 3.27
CA TRP A 440 5.22 -47.04 4.21
C TRP A 440 4.34 -48.15 4.78
N ALA A 441 3.12 -47.81 5.19
CA ALA A 441 2.11 -48.76 5.69
C ALA A 441 1.79 -49.83 4.63
N ASP A 442 1.55 -49.44 3.38
CA ASP A 442 1.34 -50.36 2.25
C ASP A 442 2.55 -51.28 2.00
N ARG A 443 3.77 -50.75 2.15
CA ARG A 443 5.00 -51.57 2.07
C ARG A 443 5.07 -52.59 3.21
N THR A 444 4.74 -52.20 4.43
CA THR A 444 4.76 -53.12 5.58
C THR A 444 3.65 -54.17 5.50
N ASP A 445 2.48 -53.81 4.96
CA ASP A 445 1.36 -54.73 4.75
C ASP A 445 1.65 -55.72 3.61
N PHE A 446 2.37 -55.28 2.57
CA PHE A 446 2.93 -56.15 1.53
C PHE A 446 3.91 -57.19 2.10
N TRP A 447 4.84 -56.76 2.96
CA TRP A 447 5.76 -57.69 3.64
C TRP A 447 5.03 -58.64 4.61
N GLY A 448 4.00 -58.17 5.32
CA GLY A 448 3.15 -59.01 6.17
C GLY A 448 2.41 -60.09 5.38
N ARG A 449 1.88 -59.75 4.20
CA ARG A 449 1.23 -60.71 3.29
C ARG A 449 2.23 -61.66 2.63
N PHE A 450 3.44 -61.21 2.32
CA PHE A 450 4.50 -62.07 1.77
C PHE A 450 4.96 -63.13 2.79
N ILE A 451 5.07 -62.76 4.07
CA ILE A 451 5.41 -63.68 5.17
C ILE A 451 4.26 -64.68 5.45
N GLN A 452 3.00 -64.26 5.32
CA GLN A 452 1.85 -65.18 5.48
C GLN A 452 1.62 -66.07 4.25
N GLY A 453 1.91 -65.59 3.04
CA GLY A 453 1.82 -66.36 1.79
C GLY A 453 2.88 -67.47 1.67
N GLY A 454 4.04 -67.32 2.30
CA GLY A 454 5.11 -68.33 2.33
C GLY A 454 4.86 -69.55 3.23
N ARG A 455 3.79 -69.54 4.06
CA ARG A 455 3.47 -70.66 4.98
C ARG A 455 2.43 -71.66 4.45
N ARG A 456 1.96 -71.53 3.20
CA ARG A 456 1.05 -72.51 2.57
C ARG A 456 1.66 -73.11 1.30
N ARG A 457 2.65 -73.99 1.46
CA ARG A 457 2.99 -75.10 0.53
C ARG A 457 4.23 -75.85 1.03
N ILE A 458 4.07 -76.64 2.09
CA ILE A 458 4.76 -77.94 2.26
C ILE A 458 3.77 -78.85 2.99
N TYR A 459 3.00 -79.60 2.21
CA TYR A 459 2.56 -80.96 2.49
C TYR A 459 2.50 -81.67 1.14
#